data_AF-A0A356B3T5-F1
#
_entry.id   AF-A0A356B3T5-F1
#
_cell.length_a   1.000
_cell.length_b   1.000
_cell.length_c   1.000
_cell.angle_alpha   90.00
_cell.angle_beta   90.00
_cell.angle_gamma   90.00
#
_symmetry.space_group_name_H-M   'P 1'
#
loop_
_entity.id
_entity.type
_entity.pdbx_description
1 polymer ?
#
loop_
_entity_poly.entity_id
_entity_poly.type
_entity_poly.pdbx_seq_one_letter_code
_entity_poly.pdbx_strand_id
1 'polypeptide(L)'
;LTMGKNHESTLQGEIFKKEVAKLTRKSGRVTYNSRIWVKDVNGYHAYYDLYEDKKEKKAGTKKQFEYYHAGDTIRKIYGLRFPEKLVKTDDSKIICVKCGKLNEPAVDRCKKCHFPMMK
;
A
#
# COMPACT_ATOMS: atom_id res chain seq x y z
N LEU A 1 25.54 27.63 -6.49
CA LEU A 1 24.09 27.31 -6.37
C LEU A 1 23.95 25.80 -6.38
N THR A 2 23.93 25.17 -5.20
CA THR A 2 23.71 23.74 -5.06
C THR A 2 22.25 23.46 -5.38
N MET A 3 21.98 22.83 -6.52
CA MET A 3 20.64 22.40 -6.92
C MET A 3 20.10 21.43 -5.86
N GLY A 4 19.10 21.89 -5.10
CA GLY A 4 18.41 21.06 -4.12
C GLY A 4 17.83 19.84 -4.80
N LYS A 5 18.07 18.65 -4.23
CA LYS A 5 17.46 17.41 -4.66
C LYS A 5 15.94 17.59 -4.61
N ASN A 6 15.30 17.72 -5.76
CA ASN A 6 13.85 17.64 -5.86
C ASN A 6 13.45 16.25 -5.34
N HIS A 7 12.99 16.19 -4.10
CA HIS A 7 12.30 15.03 -3.58
C HIS A 7 11.05 14.88 -4.43
N GLU A 8 11.08 14.02 -5.45
CA GLU A 8 9.86 13.55 -6.10
C GLU A 8 8.92 13.06 -5.00
N SER A 9 7.89 13.86 -4.72
CA SER A 9 6.94 13.63 -3.64
C SER A 9 6.11 12.37 -3.86
N THR A 10 6.21 11.80 -5.06
CA THR A 10 5.37 10.76 -5.58
C THR A 10 6.16 9.90 -6.54
N LEU A 11 6.11 8.59 -6.35
CA LEU A 11 6.75 7.60 -7.23
C LEU A 11 5.69 6.83 -8.03
N GLN A 12 5.95 6.48 -9.28
CA GLN A 12 5.06 5.62 -10.07
C GLN A 12 5.67 4.23 -10.27
N GLY A 13 4.82 3.25 -10.56
CA GLY A 13 5.25 1.87 -10.73
C GLY A 13 4.11 0.92 -11.06
N GLU A 14 4.40 -0.38 -10.99
CA GLU A 14 3.47 -1.46 -11.30
C GLU A 14 3.50 -2.54 -10.22
N ILE A 15 2.37 -3.19 -10.02
CA ILE A 15 2.30 -4.43 -9.25
C ILE A 15 2.82 -5.58 -10.12
N PHE A 16 4.03 -6.07 -9.87
CA PHE A 16 4.58 -7.17 -10.65
C PHE A 16 4.30 -8.55 -10.04
N LYS A 17 4.19 -8.65 -8.70
CA LYS A 17 4.02 -9.94 -8.01
C LYS A 17 3.25 -9.82 -6.70
N LYS A 18 2.47 -10.85 -6.41
CA LYS A 18 1.67 -11.01 -5.21
C LYS A 18 1.98 -12.37 -4.57
N GLU A 19 2.27 -12.40 -3.27
CA GLU A 19 2.53 -13.66 -2.56
C GLU A 19 1.79 -13.71 -1.22
N VAL A 20 1.42 -14.92 -0.81
CA VAL A 20 0.88 -15.19 0.53
C VAL A 20 1.96 -15.88 1.34
N ALA A 21 2.45 -15.23 2.40
CA ALA A 21 3.40 -15.84 3.31
C ALA A 21 2.65 -16.40 4.53
N LYS A 22 2.67 -17.72 4.70
CA LYS A 22 2.14 -18.37 5.91
C LYS A 22 3.19 -18.26 7.01
N LEU A 23 3.06 -17.26 7.88
CA LEU A 23 3.94 -17.14 9.05
C LEU A 23 3.61 -18.27 10.04
N THR A 24 4.46 -19.30 10.09
CA THR A 24 4.39 -20.33 11.14
C THR A 24 4.68 -19.69 12.51
N ARG A 25 3.81 -20.00 13.47
CA ARG A 25 3.85 -19.45 14.84
C ARG A 25 5.24 -19.66 15.47
N LYS A 26 5.90 -18.58 15.87
CA LYS A 26 6.76 -18.54 17.07
C LYS A 26 6.24 -17.42 17.95
N SER A 27 5.55 -17.75 19.04
CA SER A 27 5.07 -16.78 20.03
C SER A 27 6.28 -16.01 20.58
N GLY A 28 6.36 -14.71 20.27
CA GLY A 28 7.40 -13.84 20.79
C GLY A 28 7.14 -12.40 20.36
N ARG A 29 7.12 -11.47 21.33
CA ARG A 29 7.23 -10.04 21.07
C ARG A 29 8.64 -9.78 20.55
N VAL A 30 8.77 -9.28 19.33
CA VAL A 30 10.05 -8.75 18.84
C VAL A 30 9.94 -7.23 18.89
N THR A 31 10.61 -6.64 19.87
CA THR A 31 10.82 -5.20 19.97
C THR A 31 12.10 -4.83 19.23
N TYR A 32 11.98 -3.98 18.21
CA TYR A 32 13.10 -3.24 17.63
C TYR A 32 12.64 -1.81 17.35
N ASN A 33 13.28 -0.82 17.99
CA ASN A 33 13.05 0.62 17.79
C ASN A 33 11.58 1.05 17.69
N SER A 34 10.83 0.93 18.80
CA SER A 34 9.56 1.65 19.07
C SER A 34 8.42 1.51 18.04
N ARG A 35 8.45 0.52 17.15
CA ARG A 35 7.31 0.17 16.27
C ARG A 35 6.76 -1.21 16.64
N ILE A 36 5.56 -1.25 17.20
CA ILE A 36 4.82 -2.48 17.45
C ILE A 36 4.37 -3.05 16.10
N TRP A 37 5.07 -4.07 15.60
CA TRP A 37 4.55 -4.90 14.52
C TRP A 37 3.64 -5.95 15.13
N VAL A 38 2.32 -5.80 14.94
CA VAL A 38 1.37 -6.86 15.27
C VAL A 38 1.65 -8.01 14.31
N LYS A 39 2.02 -9.17 14.88
CA LYS A 39 2.27 -10.40 14.15
C LYS A 39 0.94 -10.89 13.58
N ASP A 40 0.62 -10.47 12.36
CA ASP A 40 -0.55 -10.97 11.64
C ASP A 40 -0.35 -12.46 11.42
N VAL A 41 -1.20 -13.27 12.06
CA VAL A 41 -1.15 -14.74 12.06
C VAL A 41 -1.37 -15.32 10.65
N ASN A 42 -1.71 -14.47 9.68
CA ASN A 42 -1.73 -14.71 8.23
C ASN A 42 -1.44 -13.39 7.49
N GLY A 43 -0.17 -13.04 7.29
CA GLY A 43 0.21 -11.82 6.59
C GLY A 43 0.12 -11.97 5.06
N TYR A 44 -0.66 -11.10 4.39
CA TYR A 44 -0.67 -11.02 2.94
C TYR A 44 0.34 -9.97 2.50
N HIS A 45 1.21 -10.31 1.54
CA HIS A 45 2.27 -9.42 1.06
C HIS A 45 2.10 -9.13 -0.44
N ALA A 46 1.88 -7.88 -0.78
CA ALA A 46 1.99 -7.43 -2.16
C ALA A 46 3.37 -6.81 -2.41
N TYR A 47 3.95 -7.09 -3.57
CA TYR A 47 5.23 -6.53 -4.01
C TYR A 47 4.98 -5.57 -5.16
N TYR A 48 5.66 -4.44 -5.08
CA TYR A 48 5.51 -3.34 -6.03
C TYR A 48 6.89 -3.01 -6.60
N ASP A 49 6.98 -2.88 -7.92
CA ASP A 49 8.15 -2.32 -8.59
C ASP A 49 7.84 -0.83 -8.82
N LEU A 50 8.63 0.05 -8.21
CA LEU A 50 8.48 1.50 -8.26
C LEU A 50 9.68 2.07 -9.02
N TYR A 51 9.54 2.38 -10.32
CA TYR A 51 10.65 2.66 -11.24
C TYR A 51 11.64 1.50 -11.41
N GLU A 52 12.48 1.59 -12.45
CA GLU A 52 13.30 0.51 -13.05
C GLU A 52 14.01 -0.42 -12.04
N ASP A 53 14.35 0.03 -10.82
CA ASP A 53 15.10 -0.80 -9.86
C ASP A 53 14.57 -0.84 -8.41
N LYS A 54 13.52 -0.08 -8.04
CA LYS A 54 13.15 0.06 -6.62
C LYS A 54 11.93 -0.79 -6.24
N LYS A 55 12.19 -1.86 -5.49
CA LYS A 55 11.14 -2.77 -5.01
C LYS A 55 10.67 -2.39 -3.60
N GLU A 56 9.36 -2.25 -3.39
CA GLU A 56 8.76 -2.13 -2.06
C GLU A 56 7.94 -3.38 -1.71
N LYS A 57 8.20 -3.95 -0.53
CA LYS A 57 7.36 -5.02 0.05
C LYS A 57 6.34 -4.41 0.99
N LYS A 58 5.06 -4.72 0.78
CA LYS A 58 3.99 -4.22 1.66
C LYS A 58 3.13 -5.31 2.26
N ALA A 59 3.10 -5.33 3.59
CA ALA A 59 2.17 -6.14 4.36
C ALA A 59 0.80 -5.45 4.44
N GLY A 60 -0.26 -6.23 4.28
CA GLY A 60 -1.63 -5.79 4.42
C GLY A 60 -2.58 -6.92 4.80
N THR A 61 -3.84 -6.56 4.96
CA THR A 61 -4.94 -7.52 5.14
C THR A 61 -5.24 -8.26 3.83
N LYS A 62 -5.92 -9.40 3.91
CA LYS A 62 -6.43 -10.14 2.74
C LYS A 62 -7.16 -9.23 1.74
N LYS A 63 -8.07 -8.39 2.22
CA LYS A 63 -8.85 -7.46 1.39
C LYS A 63 -7.98 -6.43 0.68
N GLN A 64 -6.95 -5.92 1.35
CA GLN A 64 -6.00 -4.97 0.74
C GLN A 64 -5.14 -5.66 -0.32
N PHE A 65 -4.79 -6.92 -0.10
CA PHE A 65 -4.06 -7.73 -1.05
C PHE A 65 -4.92 -8.11 -2.26
N GLU A 66 -6.18 -8.48 -2.05
CA GLU A 66 -7.14 -8.77 -3.13
C GLU A 66 -7.44 -7.53 -3.99
N TYR A 67 -7.37 -6.34 -3.42
CA TYR A 67 -7.61 -5.09 -4.14
C TYR A 67 -6.61 -4.82 -5.28
N TYR A 68 -5.30 -5.09 -5.07
CA TYR A 68 -4.29 -4.90 -6.12
C TYR A 68 -4.19 -6.14 -7.01
N HIS A 69 -4.06 -5.98 -8.32
CA HIS A 69 -3.79 -7.04 -9.27
C HIS A 69 -2.40 -6.85 -9.87
N ALA A 70 -1.75 -7.95 -10.27
CA ALA A 70 -0.54 -7.84 -11.06
C ALA A 70 -0.88 -7.14 -12.39
N GLY A 71 -0.04 -6.21 -12.86
CA GLY A 71 -0.36 -5.33 -13.98
C GLY A 71 -0.95 -3.97 -13.58
N ASP A 72 -1.45 -3.81 -12.34
CA ASP A 72 -2.02 -2.52 -11.93
C ASP A 72 -0.92 -1.45 -11.90
N THR A 73 -1.11 -0.37 -12.67
CA THR A 73 -0.26 0.82 -12.56
C THR A 73 -0.63 1.60 -11.31
N ILE A 74 0.37 1.93 -10.51
CA ILE A 74 0.20 2.57 -9.21
C ILE A 74 1.09 3.79 -9.03
N ARG A 75 0.69 4.62 -8.07
CA ARG A 75 1.38 5.82 -7.63
C ARG A 75 1.57 5.81 -6.12
N LYS A 76 2.82 5.82 -5.68
CA LYS A 76 3.22 5.88 -4.30
C LYS A 76 3.53 7.31 -3.87
N ILE A 77 2.62 7.92 -3.12
CA ILE A 77 2.84 9.25 -2.54
C ILE A 77 3.63 9.13 -1.23
N TYR A 78 4.65 9.97 -1.07
CA TYR A 78 5.50 10.03 0.11
C TYR A 78 4.67 10.33 1.37
N GLY A 79 4.99 9.65 2.47
CA GLY A 79 4.27 9.79 3.75
C GLY A 79 2.92 9.06 3.81
N LEU A 80 2.37 8.57 2.70
CA LEU A 80 1.17 7.73 2.70
C LEU A 80 1.56 6.26 2.87
N ARG A 81 0.64 5.41 3.32
CA ARG A 81 0.98 4.01 3.64
C ARG A 81 0.81 3.11 2.42
N PHE A 82 -0.30 3.21 1.72
CA PHE A 82 -0.65 2.39 0.57
C PHE A 82 -0.48 3.19 -0.72
N PRO A 83 -0.09 2.53 -1.82
CA PRO A 83 -0.10 3.19 -3.12
C PRO A 83 -1.53 3.46 -3.59
N GLU A 84 -1.66 4.40 -4.51
CA GLU A 84 -2.89 4.67 -5.24
C GLU A 84 -2.86 3.90 -6.57
N LYS A 85 -3.97 3.32 -7.03
CA LYS A 85 -4.07 2.87 -8.42
C LYS A 85 -4.30 4.05 -9.35
N LEU A 86 -3.65 4.08 -10.51
CA LEU A 86 -3.88 5.13 -11.50
C LEU A 86 -5.19 4.89 -12.26
N VAL A 87 -5.45 3.65 -12.66
CA VAL A 87 -6.70 3.25 -13.32
C VAL A 87 -7.65 2.63 -12.29
N LYS A 88 -8.86 3.20 -12.19
CA LYS A 88 -9.89 2.79 -11.21
C LYS A 88 -11.29 2.63 -11.84
N THR A 89 -11.38 2.63 -13.17
CA THR A 89 -12.64 2.69 -13.94
C THR A 89 -13.59 1.55 -13.61
N ASP A 90 -13.04 0.36 -13.34
CA ASP A 90 -13.82 -0.86 -13.09
C ASP A 90 -13.81 -1.28 -11.62
N ASP A 91 -13.18 -0.49 -10.75
CA ASP A 91 -13.01 -0.82 -9.35
C ASP A 91 -14.28 -0.48 -8.55
N SER A 92 -14.97 -1.51 -8.05
CA SER A 92 -16.15 -1.36 -7.16
C SER A 92 -15.80 -0.80 -5.77
N LYS A 93 -14.52 -0.67 -5.45
CA LYS A 93 -13.98 -0.12 -4.20
C LYS A 93 -12.70 0.67 -4.46
N ILE A 94 -12.42 1.69 -3.66
CA ILE A 94 -11.15 2.43 -3.69
C ILE A 94 -10.45 2.32 -2.34
N ILE A 95 -9.15 2.06 -2.35
CA ILE A 95 -8.34 2.02 -1.13
C ILE A 95 -7.99 3.43 -0.64
N CYS A 96 -8.15 3.66 0.66
CA CYS A 96 -7.60 4.85 1.30
C CYS A 96 -6.07 4.71 1.41
N VAL A 97 -5.32 5.53 0.68
CA VAL A 97 -3.85 5.54 0.68
C VAL A 97 -3.22 5.79 2.06
N LYS A 98 -3.95 6.44 2.98
CA LYS A 98 -3.49 6.69 4.35
C LYS A 98 -3.66 5.48 5.27
N CYS A 99 -4.87 4.92 5.36
CA CYS A 99 -5.21 3.90 6.36
C CYS A 99 -5.50 2.50 5.81
N GLY A 100 -5.60 2.35 4.49
CA GLY A 100 -5.85 1.08 3.80
C GLY A 100 -7.29 0.56 3.88
N LYS A 101 -8.25 1.37 4.34
CA LYS A 101 -9.67 1.01 4.30
C LYS A 101 -10.14 1.04 2.85
N LEU A 102 -10.87 0.00 2.42
CA LEU A 102 -11.61 0.01 1.15
C LEU A 102 -12.93 0.75 1.33
N ASN A 103 -13.22 1.70 0.46
CA ASN A 103 -14.43 2.53 0.46
C ASN A 103 -15.14 2.41 -0.89
N GLU A 104 -16.39 2.85 -0.99
CA GLU A 104 -17.06 2.99 -2.30
C GLU A 104 -16.41 4.11 -3.13
N PRO A 105 -16.40 4.01 -4.47
CA PRO A 105 -15.90 5.07 -5.34
C PRO A 105 -16.64 6.41 -5.18
N ALA A 106 -17.92 6.36 -4.78
CA ALA A 106 -18.74 7.57 -4.62
C ALA A 106 -18.25 8.49 -3.48
N VAL A 107 -17.62 7.97 -2.43
CA VAL A 107 -17.27 8.80 -1.25
C VAL A 107 -16.06 9.69 -1.50
N ASP A 108 -16.14 10.95 -1.06
CA ASP A 108 -15.03 11.91 -1.17
C ASP A 108 -14.02 11.81 -0.03
N ARG A 109 -14.40 11.18 1.08
CA ARG A 109 -13.54 10.98 2.26
C ARG A 109 -13.63 9.56 2.77
N CYS A 110 -12.51 9.05 3.27
CA CYS A 110 -12.47 7.70 3.84
C CYS A 110 -13.39 7.61 5.07
N LYS A 111 -14.29 6.61 5.09
CA LYS A 111 -15.24 6.36 6.19
C LYS A 111 -14.56 6.03 7.54
N LYS A 112 -13.25 5.74 7.55
CA LYS A 112 -12.48 5.39 8.76
C LYS A 112 -11.62 6.53 9.30
N CYS A 113 -10.85 7.21 8.45
CA CYS A 113 -9.86 8.20 8.89
C CYS A 113 -10.10 9.60 8.32
N HIS A 114 -11.23 9.80 7.63
CA HIS A 114 -11.69 11.07 7.03
C HIS A 114 -10.70 11.72 6.05
N PHE A 115 -9.67 10.98 5.63
CA PHE A 115 -8.70 11.43 4.63
C PHE A 115 -9.40 11.54 3.27
N PRO A 116 -9.14 12.59 2.48
CA PRO A 116 -9.68 12.72 1.14
C PRO A 116 -9.39 11.47 0.29
N MET A 117 -10.42 10.97 -0.39
CA MET A 117 -10.27 9.84 -1.30
C MET A 117 -9.59 10.31 -2.57
N MET A 118 -8.61 9.54 -3.03
CA MET A 118 -7.97 9.76 -4.32
C MET A 118 -8.76 8.96 -5.35
N LYS A 119 -9.51 9.68 -6.19
CA LYS A 119 -10.33 9.14 -7.27
C LYS A 119 -9.54 9.18 -8.56
#